data_AF-A0A7W0FKQ6-F1
#
_entry.id   AF-A0A7W0FKQ6-F1
#
_cell.length_a   1.000
_cell.length_b   1.000
_cell.length_c   1.000
_cell.angle_alpha   90.00
_cell.angle_beta   90.00
_cell.angle_gamma   90.00
#
_symmetry.space_group_name_H-M   'P 1'
#
loop_
_entity.id
_entity.type
_entity.pdbx_description
1 polymer ?
#
loop_
_entity_poly.entity_id
_entity_poly.type
_entity_poly.pdbx_seq_one_letter_code
_entity_poly.pdbx_strand_id
1 'polypeptide(L)'
;MNLLSIKIEKPEDINFILGQSHFIKTVEDIHEALVTTVPGIKFGLAFCEASGPCLIRSSGTDEDMIDLARKNAFAIAAGHSFIL
;
A
#
# COMPACT_ATOMS: atom_id res chain seq x y z
N MET A 1 16.02 18.59 -9.18
CA MET A 1 15.78 17.37 -8.38
C MET A 1 15.87 17.76 -6.92
N ASN A 2 14.88 17.38 -6.10
CA ASN A 2 14.87 17.61 -4.66
C ASN A 2 14.83 16.25 -3.94
N LEU A 3 15.55 16.10 -2.83
CA LEU A 3 15.56 14.88 -2.03
C LEU A 3 14.80 15.12 -0.74
N LEU A 4 13.79 14.31 -0.48
CA LEU A 4 12.95 14.37 0.70
C LEU A 4 13.11 13.09 1.50
N SER A 5 13.24 13.22 2.83
CA SER A 5 13.13 12.07 3.73
C SER A 5 11.69 11.96 4.20
N ILE A 6 11.04 10.85 3.85
CA ILE A 6 9.67 10.55 4.27
C ILE A 6 9.75 9.50 5.38
N LYS A 7 9.20 9.83 6.55
CA LYS A 7 9.06 8.87 7.66
C LYS A 7 7.85 7.97 7.39
N ILE A 8 8.06 6.67 7.40
CA ILE A 8 6.97 5.69 7.39
C ILE A 8 6.41 5.57 8.81
N GLU A 9 5.10 5.76 8.95
CA GLU A 9 4.39 5.48 10.18
C GLU A 9 4.14 3.96 10.28
N LYS A 10 4.70 3.37 11.34
CA LYS A 10 4.61 1.93 11.61
C LYS A 10 4.57 1.70 13.12
N PRO A 11 3.41 1.33 13.70
CA PRO A 11 3.33 0.84 15.07
C PRO A 11 4.33 -0.28 15.36
N GLU A 12 4.72 -0.46 16.63
CA GLU A 12 5.81 -1.37 17.02
C GLU A 12 5.55 -2.82 16.55
N ASP A 13 4.32 -3.30 16.71
CA ASP A 13 3.94 -4.70 16.48
C ASP A 13 3.46 -5.04 15.05
N ILE A 14 3.84 -4.23 14.04
CA ILE A 14 3.53 -4.53 12.64
C ILE A 14 4.77 -4.53 11.75
N ASN A 15 4.67 -5.23 10.62
CA ASN A 15 5.65 -5.19 9.53
C ASN A 15 5.10 -4.35 8.38
N PHE A 16 5.96 -3.94 7.46
CA PHE A 16 5.53 -3.35 6.20
C PHE A 16 6.37 -3.86 5.03
N ILE A 17 5.80 -3.84 3.83
CA ILE A 17 6.50 -4.08 2.57
C ILE A 17 6.28 -2.87 1.66
N LEU A 18 7.36 -2.25 1.22
CA LEU A 18 7.33 -1.19 0.21
C LEU A 18 7.85 -1.76 -1.11
N GLY A 19 7.09 -1.56 -2.18
CA GLY A 19 7.49 -2.03 -3.51
C GLY A 19 7.01 -1.13 -4.64
N GLN A 20 7.36 -1.52 -5.85
CA GLN A 20 6.93 -0.88 -7.08
C GLN A 20 6.17 -1.90 -7.92
N SER A 21 5.04 -1.50 -8.49
CA SER A 21 4.27 -2.30 -9.43
C SER A 21 3.81 -1.45 -10.60
N HIS A 22 2.94 -1.98 -11.45
CA HIS A 22 2.24 -1.23 -12.48
C HIS A 22 0.87 -1.86 -12.71
N PHE A 23 -0.03 -1.10 -13.34
CA PHE A 23 -1.39 -1.51 -13.67
C PHE A 23 -2.34 -1.68 -12.46
N ILE A 24 -3.59 -1.27 -12.64
CA ILE A 24 -4.60 -1.15 -11.57
C ILE A 24 -4.91 -2.49 -10.88
N LYS A 25 -4.74 -3.60 -11.62
CA LYS A 25 -4.97 -4.95 -11.12
C LYS A 25 -4.02 -5.36 -9.99
N THR A 26 -2.91 -4.63 -9.78
CA THR A 26 -1.99 -4.79 -8.63
C THR A 26 -2.74 -4.90 -7.31
N VAL A 27 -3.80 -4.11 -7.11
CA VAL A 27 -4.53 -4.08 -5.84
C VAL A 27 -5.28 -5.39 -5.58
N GLU A 28 -5.97 -5.92 -6.58
CA GLU A 28 -6.69 -7.20 -6.48
C GLU A 28 -5.70 -8.36 -6.41
N ASP A 29 -4.67 -8.38 -7.26
CA ASP A 29 -3.72 -9.49 -7.34
C ASP A 29 -2.90 -9.65 -6.05
N ILE A 30 -2.44 -8.54 -5.43
CA ILE A 30 -1.74 -8.61 -4.14
C ILE A 30 -2.71 -9.01 -3.03
N HIS A 31 -3.94 -8.49 -3.02
CA HIS A 31 -4.93 -8.89 -2.02
C HIS A 31 -5.19 -10.40 -2.08
N GLU A 32 -5.48 -10.93 -3.27
CA GLU A 32 -5.72 -12.36 -3.50
C GLU A 32 -4.50 -13.19 -3.11
N ALA A 33 -3.28 -12.78 -3.51
CA ALA A 33 -2.05 -13.48 -3.15
C ALA A 33 -1.89 -13.63 -1.62
N LEU A 34 -2.23 -12.58 -0.85
CA LEU A 34 -2.09 -12.60 0.60
C LEU A 34 -3.13 -13.49 1.28
N VAL A 35 -4.42 -13.32 0.94
CA VAL A 35 -5.49 -14.11 1.58
C VAL A 35 -5.45 -15.59 1.19
N THR A 36 -4.92 -15.92 0.01
CA THR A 36 -4.72 -17.32 -0.41
C THR A 36 -3.47 -17.96 0.22
N THR A 37 -2.49 -17.16 0.63
CA THR A 37 -1.26 -17.67 1.26
C THR A 37 -1.43 -17.90 2.76
N VAL A 38 -2.09 -16.98 3.48
CA VAL A 38 -2.25 -17.07 4.94
C VAL A 38 -3.73 -16.89 5.32
N PRO A 39 -4.41 -17.95 5.79
CA PRO A 39 -5.78 -17.86 6.27
C PRO A 39 -5.92 -16.86 7.41
N GLY A 40 -6.87 -15.92 7.28
CA GLY A 40 -7.14 -14.92 8.31
C GLY A 40 -6.08 -13.82 8.46
N ILE A 41 -5.18 -13.67 7.48
CA ILE A 41 -4.19 -12.59 7.48
C ILE A 41 -4.85 -11.22 7.64
N LYS A 42 -4.20 -10.36 8.43
CA LYS A 42 -4.57 -8.96 8.67
C LYS A 42 -3.56 -8.06 8.00
N PHE A 43 -4.03 -7.26 7.03
CA PHE A 43 -3.18 -6.34 6.28
C PHE A 43 -4.00 -5.20 5.69
N GLY A 44 -3.30 -4.14 5.30
CA GLY A 44 -3.81 -3.06 4.46
C GLY A 44 -2.81 -2.77 3.36
N LEU A 45 -3.32 -2.59 2.15
CA LEU A 45 -2.54 -2.30 0.95
C LEU A 45 -2.97 -0.94 0.40
N ALA A 46 -2.01 -0.13 -0.02
CA ALA A 46 -2.24 1.08 -0.79
C ALA A 46 -1.29 1.14 -1.99
N PHE A 47 -1.84 1.39 -3.18
CA PHE A 47 -1.13 1.53 -4.45
C PHE A 47 -1.39 2.91 -5.05
N CYS A 48 -0.32 3.60 -5.46
CA CYS A 48 -0.38 4.92 -6.08
C CYS A 48 -0.58 4.80 -7.60
N GLU A 49 -1.79 5.00 -8.10
CA GLU A 49 -2.04 5.10 -9.54
C GLU A 49 -1.22 6.27 -10.13
N ALA A 50 -0.43 6.03 -11.17
CA ALA A 50 0.49 7.05 -11.72
C ALA A 50 -0.05 7.75 -12.98
N SER A 51 -1.28 7.46 -13.39
CA SER A 51 -1.89 8.02 -14.61
C SER A 51 -3.38 8.22 -14.43
N GLY A 52 -4.00 9.01 -15.29
CA GLY A 52 -5.45 9.24 -15.27
C GLY A 52 -5.87 9.96 -13.97
N PRO A 53 -6.80 9.41 -13.17
CA PRO A 53 -7.23 10.03 -11.92
C PRO A 53 -6.14 10.17 -10.84
N CYS A 54 -5.04 9.41 -10.95
CA CYS A 54 -3.92 9.41 -10.00
C CYS A 54 -4.36 9.24 -8.53
N LEU A 55 -5.27 8.28 -8.29
CA LEU A 55 -5.80 8.00 -6.96
C LEU A 55 -4.95 6.98 -6.21
N ILE A 56 -4.99 7.03 -4.88
CA ILE A 56 -4.56 5.92 -4.05
C ILE A 56 -5.67 4.87 -4.06
N ARG A 57 -5.31 3.68 -4.48
CA ARG A 57 -6.17 2.51 -4.57
C ARG A 57 -5.81 1.58 -3.42
N SER A 58 -6.78 1.15 -2.65
CA SER A 58 -6.51 0.40 -1.43
C SER A 58 -7.40 -0.83 -1.30
N SER A 59 -6.87 -1.85 -0.63
CA SER A 59 -7.58 -3.08 -0.30
C SER A 59 -6.95 -3.70 0.94
N GLY A 60 -7.65 -4.60 1.62
CA GLY A 60 -7.13 -5.24 2.83
C GLY A 60 -8.22 -5.97 3.60
N THR A 61 -7.83 -6.52 4.75
CA THR A 61 -8.70 -7.32 5.62
C THR A 61 -8.80 -6.73 7.04
N ASP A 62 -8.19 -5.56 7.23
CA ASP A 62 -8.16 -4.80 8.47
C ASP A 62 -8.24 -3.30 8.18
N GLU A 63 -9.28 -2.63 8.68
CA GLU A 63 -9.56 -1.22 8.35
C GLU A 63 -8.46 -0.27 8.84
N ASP A 64 -7.94 -0.49 10.05
CA ASP A 64 -6.86 0.32 10.63
C ASP A 64 -5.58 0.21 9.79
N MET A 65 -5.26 -1.00 9.31
CA MET A 65 -4.10 -1.20 8.42
C MET A 65 -4.32 -0.57 7.04
N ILE A 66 -5.55 -0.61 6.49
CA ILE A 66 -5.87 0.04 5.21
C ILE A 66 -5.66 1.55 5.32
N ASP A 67 -6.15 2.16 6.40
CA ASP A 67 -5.99 3.59 6.64
C ASP A 67 -4.53 3.98 6.85
N LEU A 68 -3.76 3.16 7.57
CA LEU A 68 -2.32 3.35 7.74
C LEU A 68 -1.56 3.26 6.40
N ALA A 69 -1.87 2.26 5.57
CA ALA A 69 -1.26 2.10 4.26
C ALA A 69 -1.57 3.31 3.36
N ARG A 70 -2.82 3.78 3.34
CA ARG A 70 -3.23 4.98 2.60
C ARG A 70 -2.47 6.22 3.07
N LYS A 71 -2.36 6.42 4.38
CA LYS A 71 -1.64 7.55 4.98
C LYS A 71 -0.17 7.56 4.56
N ASN A 72 0.51 6.42 4.64
CA ASN A 72 1.89 6.30 4.19
C ASN A 72 2.04 6.50 2.68
N ALA A 73 1.14 5.93 1.86
CA ALA A 73 1.14 6.13 0.40
C ALA A 73 0.95 7.61 0.02
N PHE A 74 0.09 8.34 0.73
CA PHE A 74 -0.07 9.80 0.56
C PHE A 74 1.22 10.56 0.91
N ALA A 75 1.91 10.16 1.98
CA ALA A 75 3.17 10.80 2.38
C ALA A 75 4.31 10.50 1.40
N ILE A 76 4.36 9.28 0.85
CA ILE A 76 5.36 8.86 -0.15
C ILE A 76 5.13 9.60 -1.48
N ALA A 77 3.86 9.69 -1.93
CA ALA A 77 3.44 10.39 -3.15
C ALA A 77 4.24 10.02 -4.42
N ALA A 78 4.76 8.79 -4.50
CA ALA A 78 5.47 8.27 -5.65
C ALA A 78 4.52 7.45 -6.53
N GLY A 79 4.43 7.78 -7.83
CA GLY A 79 3.62 7.02 -8.76
C GLY A 79 4.07 5.56 -8.85
N HIS A 80 3.11 4.64 -8.92
CA HIS A 80 3.32 3.20 -9.07
C HIS A 80 4.01 2.50 -7.88
N SER A 81 4.24 3.18 -6.76
CA SER A 81 4.63 2.53 -5.51
C SER A 81 3.42 1.88 -4.84
N PHE A 82 3.64 0.80 -4.10
CA PHE A 82 2.68 0.27 -3.15
C PHE A 82 3.31 0.08 -1.77
N ILE A 83 2.49 0.21 -0.73
CA ILE A 83 2.84 -0.15 0.64
C ILE A 83 1.80 -1.11 1.22
N LEU A 84 2.30 -2.16 1.88
CA LEU A 84 1.56 -3.21 2.58
C LEU A 84 1.94 -3.21 4.06
#